data_AF-A0A4Q3A9B7-F1
#
_entry.id   AF-A0A4Q3A9B7-F1
#
_cell.length_a   1.000
_cell.length_b   1.000
_cell.length_c   1.000
_cell.angle_alpha   90.00
_cell.angle_beta   90.00
_cell.angle_gamma   90.00
#
_symmetry.space_group_name_H-M   'P 1'
#
loop_
_entity.id
_entity.type
_entity.pdbx_description
1 polymer ?
#
loop_
_entity_poly.entity_id
_entity_poly.type
_entity_poly.pdbx_seq_one_letter_code
_entity_poly.pdbx_strand_id
1 'polypeptide(L)' 'TKDASKFQPGDLVTCTVPPNLPHVMIVTDKKTAEGIPLVIHNIGSGAREEDVLFTYPLTGHYRWK' A
#
# COMPACT_ATOMS: atom_id res chain seq x y z
N THR A 1 14.04 7.80 -3.12
CA THR A 1 12.91 7.79 -4.07
C THR A 1 12.18 6.48 -3.92
N LYS A 2 10.86 6.49 -3.67
CA LYS A 2 10.08 5.26 -3.57
C LYS A 2 9.75 4.80 -5.00
N ASP A 3 10.35 3.70 -5.43
CA ASP A 3 10.23 3.19 -6.80
C ASP A 3 8.95 2.37 -6.95
N ALA A 4 7.91 2.99 -7.54
CA ALA A 4 6.60 2.39 -7.73
C ALA A 4 6.62 1.16 -8.65
N SER A 5 7.63 1.02 -9.51
CA SER A 5 7.72 -0.11 -10.45
C SER A 5 7.98 -1.45 -9.77
N LYS A 6 8.42 -1.44 -8.51
CA LYS A 6 8.68 -2.65 -7.71
C LYS A 6 7.43 -3.29 -7.13
N PHE A 7 6.30 -2.57 -7.14
CA PHE A 7 5.05 -3.02 -6.54
C PHE A 7 4.16 -3.63 -7.61
N GLN A 8 3.83 -4.90 -7.45
CA GLN A 8 2.97 -5.65 -8.36
C GLN A 8 1.61 -5.91 -7.71
N PRO A 9 0.53 -6.04 -8.51
CA PRO A 9 -0.77 -6.41 -7.98
C PRO A 9 -0.69 -7.70 -7.16
N GLY A 10 -1.36 -7.69 -6.01
CA GLY A 10 -1.33 -8.79 -5.03
C GLY A 10 -0.13 -8.77 -4.08
N ASP A 11 0.83 -7.87 -4.24
CA ASP A 11 1.89 -7.69 -3.24
C ASP A 11 1.29 -7.22 -1.90
N LEU A 12 1.85 -7.72 -0.81
CA LEU A 12 1.54 -7.26 0.54
C LEU A 12 2.57 -6.23 0.96
N VAL A 13 2.10 -5.09 1.46
CA VAL A 13 2.96 -4.07 2.05
C VAL A 13 2.54 -3.83 3.48
N THR A 14 3.52 -3.68 4.37
CA THR A 14 3.26 -3.36 5.77
C THR A 14 3.69 -1.93 6.04
N CYS A 15 2.98 -1.23 6.91
CA CYS A 15 3.30 0.13 7.30
C CYS A 15 2.94 0.40 8.75
N THR A 16 3.34 1.58 9.24
CA THR A 16 2.95 2.07 10.56
C THR A 16 2.06 3.30 10.40
N VAL A 17 0.82 3.23 10.88
CA VAL A 17 -0.11 4.35 10.88
C VAL A 17 -0.13 5.03 12.26
N PRO A 18 -0.49 6.31 12.38
CA PRO A 18 -0.59 6.96 13.70
C PRO A 18 -1.63 6.28 14.62
N PRO A 19 -1.39 6.20 15.94
CA PRO A 19 -0.22 6.67 16.69
C PRO A 19 0.84 5.57 16.93
N ASN A 20 1.26 4.84 15.89
CA ASN A 20 2.16 3.67 15.90
C ASN A 20 1.46 2.30 15.83
N LEU A 21 0.39 2.20 15.04
CA LEU A 21 -0.32 0.94 14.80
C LEU A 21 0.25 0.25 13.55
N PRO A 22 0.65 -1.03 13.63
CA PRO A 22 1.05 -1.80 12.46
C PRO A 22 -0.17 -2.06 11.57
N HIS A 23 0.04 -1.98 10.25
CA HIS A 23 -1.02 -2.16 9.27
C HIS A 23 -0.50 -2.90 8.02
N VAL A 24 -1.41 -3.59 7.33
CA VAL A 24 -1.16 -4.30 6.07
C VAL A 24 -2.03 -3.71 4.98
N MET A 25 -1.45 -3.44 3.82
CA MET A 25 -2.16 -3.02 2.62
C MET A 25 -1.84 -3.98 1.48
N ILE A 26 -2.75 -4.13 0.53
CA ILE A 26 -2.60 -5.00 -0.64
C ILE A 26 -2.49 -4.12 -1.87
N VAL A 27 -1.42 -4.29 -2.67
CA VAL A 27 -1.24 -3.55 -3.91
C VAL A 27 -2.29 -3.99 -4.93
N THR A 28 -2.98 -3.03 -5.54
CA THR A 28 -4.00 -3.31 -6.57
C THR A 28 -3.43 -3.21 -7.98
N ASP A 29 -4.25 -3.59 -8.96
CA ASP A 29 -3.99 -3.43 -10.39
C ASP A 29 -4.29 -2.03 -10.92
N LYS A 30 -4.95 -1.17 -10.12
CA LYS A 30 -5.20 0.23 -10.47
C LYS A 30 -4.02 1.11 -10.11
N LYS A 31 -3.88 2.22 -10.85
CA LYS A 31 -2.81 3.19 -10.67
C LYS A 31 -3.33 4.62 -10.74
N THR A 32 -2.60 5.54 -10.12
CA THR A 32 -2.76 6.99 -10.34
C THR A 32 -2.34 7.36 -11.77
N ALA A 33 -2.56 8.62 -12.16
CA ALA A 33 -2.11 9.13 -13.46
C ALA A 33 -0.58 9.06 -13.62
N GLU A 34 0.16 9.15 -12.51
CA GLU A 34 1.61 9.07 -12.43
C GLU A 34 2.14 7.62 -12.40
N GLY A 35 1.23 6.63 -12.45
CA GLY A 35 1.59 5.21 -12.48
C GLY A 35 1.89 4.60 -11.11
N ILE A 36 1.52 5.26 -10.02
CA ILE A 36 1.65 4.72 -8.65
C ILE A 36 0.50 3.74 -8.40
N PRO A 37 0.77 2.48 -8.01
CA PRO A 37 -0.28 1.55 -7.65
C PRO A 37 -1.12 2.04 -6.46
N LEU A 38 -2.44 1.90 -6.57
CA LEU A 38 -3.33 2.05 -5.43
C LEU A 38 -3.17 0.86 -4.48
N VAL A 39 -3.69 1.01 -3.27
CA VAL A 39 -3.72 -0.08 -2.29
C VAL A 39 -5.12 -0.30 -1.75
N ILE A 40 -5.49 -1.56 -1.53
CA ILE A 40 -6.63 -1.94 -0.70
C ILE A 40 -6.17 -1.98 0.75
N HIS A 41 -6.90 -1.28 1.61
CA HIS A 41 -6.68 -1.24 3.06
C HIS A 41 -8.01 -0.99 3.78
N ASN A 42 -8.04 -1.08 5.11
CA ASN A 42 -9.24 -0.77 5.91
C ASN A 42 -8.99 0.27 7.01
N ILE A 43 -8.11 1.25 6.73
CA ILE A 43 -7.79 2.31 7.67
C ILE A 43 -9.02 3.22 7.84
N GLY A 44 -9.55 3.30 9.06
CA GLY A 44 -10.67 4.18 9.39
C GLY A 44 -12.00 3.69 8.81
N SER A 45 -12.47 4.34 7.75
CA SER A 45 -13.85 4.25 7.22
C SER A 45 -14.14 2.99 6.39
N GLY A 46 -13.71 1.82 6.86
CA GLY A 46 -13.91 0.53 6.21
C GLY A 46 -12.90 0.24 5.09
N ALA A 47 -13.16 -0.82 4.31
CA ALA A 47 -12.28 -1.25 3.23
C ALA A 47 -12.37 -0.28 2.05
N ARG A 48 -11.22 0.17 1.55
CA ARG A 48 -11.09 1.16 0.48
C ARG A 48 -9.92 0.83 -0.42
N GLU A 49 -10.00 1.30 -1.66
CA GLU A 49 -8.92 1.30 -2.64
C GLU A 49 -8.50 2.75 -2.88
N GLU A 50 -7.34 3.16 -2.36
CA GLU A 50 -6.92 4.57 -2.32
C GLU A 50 -5.43 4.73 -2.66
N ASP A 51 -5.06 5.94 -3.08
CA ASP A 51 -3.68 6.35 -3.32
C ASP A 51 -2.96 6.67 -2.00
N VAL A 52 -2.65 5.63 -1.23
CA VAL A 52 -1.97 5.74 0.07
C VAL A 52 -0.75 4.85 0.22
N LEU A 53 -0.28 4.23 -0.88
CA LEU A 53 0.88 3.33 -0.89
C LEU A 53 2.11 3.96 -0.21
N PHE A 54 2.29 5.27 -0.37
CA PHE A 54 3.45 6.00 0.14
C PHE A 54 3.13 7.04 1.21
N THR A 55 1.89 7.12 1.66
CA THR A 55 1.44 8.06 2.72
C THR A 55 2.05 7.73 4.07
N TYR A 56 2.16 6.44 4.41
CA TYR A 56 2.72 5.98 5.68
C TYR A 56 4.15 5.40 5.52
N PRO A 57 4.97 5.39 6.59
CA PRO A 57 6.24 4.68 6.59
C PRO A 57 6.03 3.19 6.33
N LEU A 58 6.57 2.70 5.21
CA LEU A 58 6.56 1.28 4.89
C LEU A 58 7.58 0.54 5.78
N THR A 59 7.14 -0.56 6.36
CA THR A 59 7.94 -1.44 7.22
C THR A 59 8.27 -2.77 6.55
N GLY A 60 7.66 -3.06 5.40
CA GLY A 60 7.88 -4.31 4.68
C GLY A 60 7.15 -4.37 3.34
N HIS A 61 7.65 -5.22 2.45
CA HIS A 61 7.11 -5.51 1.12
C HIS A 61 7.35 -6.99 0.83
N TYR A 62 6.27 -7.71 0.54
CA TYR A 62 6.26 -9.17 0.43
C TYR A 62 5.44 -9.61 -0.78
N ARG A 63 5.89 -10.70 -1.42
CA ARG A 63 5.15 -11.39 -2.47
C ARG A 63 5.19 -12.89 -2.18
N TRP A 64 4.02 -13.51 -2.11
CA TRP A 64 3.90 -14.96 -1.97
C TRP A 64 4.44 -15.67 -3.22
N LYS A 65 5.08 -16.83 -3.04
CA LYS A 65 5.64 -17.66 -4.13
C LYS A 65 4.95 -19.02 -4.16
#